data_AF-A0A2D5ZCZ1-F1
#
_entry.id   AF-A0A2D5ZCZ1-F1
#
_cell.length_a   1.000
_cell.length_b   1.000
_cell.length_c   1.000
_cell.angle_alpha   90.00
_cell.angle_beta   90.00
_cell.angle_gamma   90.00
#
_symmetry.space_group_name_H-M   'P 1'
#
loop_
_entity.id
_entity.type
_entity.pdbx_description
1 polymer ?
#
loop_
_entity_poly.entity_id
_entity_poly.type
_entity_poly.pdbx_seq_one_letter_code
_entity_poly.pdbx_strand_id
1 'polypeptide(L)'
;RDCFVYNNPGIAFVGWHASDNKIYRSRAENCGFLEAMDSREWRGEHASGDGFLFTLNSAYNLVKDSEAIDCARWDFVPTEHVRDSTFVDCRGGDVHIRSFGFVDVEGAGPGTILVRCRSPNSYLEVNSDFQEVIGCAGTEMVAKYASFSLLLGNTIIGGALEVSEVRDDRLVTPGEESPMLGFNRVFLSGPLTDMSLSVLCADGLGTAAYNVLYGYEDDTHRSTEMLLFGVGARQGNLQAWGQWQEPLGQYAKPYYLRAHMDFDFKKRFRGPSDQPQR
;
A
#
# COMPACT_ATOMS: atom_id res chain seq x y z
N ARG A 1 25.68 3.39 -4.13
CA ARG A 1 25.01 4.53 -4.83
C ARG A 1 25.20 4.32 -6.31
N ASP A 2 24.17 4.59 -7.11
CA ASP A 2 24.18 4.35 -8.57
C ASP A 2 24.59 2.89 -8.89
N CYS A 3 24.07 1.95 -8.10
CA CYS A 3 24.31 0.52 -8.29
C CYS A 3 23.05 -0.11 -8.89
N PHE A 4 23.23 -0.90 -9.94
CA PHE A 4 22.12 -1.48 -10.70
C PHE A 4 22.30 -3.00 -10.76
N VAL A 5 21.30 -3.73 -10.26
CA VAL A 5 21.27 -5.19 -10.22
C VAL A 5 20.10 -5.65 -11.07
N TYR A 6 20.39 -6.50 -12.06
CA TYR A 6 19.42 -6.98 -13.04
C TYR A 6 19.46 -8.49 -13.13
N ASN A 7 18.30 -9.12 -13.34
CA ASN A 7 18.20 -10.56 -13.64
C ASN A 7 18.92 -11.43 -12.60
N ASN A 8 18.76 -11.06 -11.32
CA ASN A 8 19.50 -11.68 -10.23
C ASN A 8 18.68 -12.83 -9.61
N PRO A 9 19.18 -14.07 -9.59
CA PRO A 9 18.51 -15.17 -8.91
C PRO A 9 18.72 -15.04 -7.39
N GLY A 10 17.90 -14.21 -6.76
CA GLY A 10 17.91 -13.93 -5.31
C GLY A 10 17.67 -12.44 -4.99
N ILE A 11 18.06 -12.03 -3.78
CA ILE A 11 17.94 -10.64 -3.30
C ILE A 11 18.99 -9.75 -3.97
N ALA A 12 18.60 -8.56 -4.44
CA ALA A 12 19.53 -7.62 -5.08
C ALA A 12 20.37 -6.80 -4.09
N PHE A 13 19.74 -6.16 -3.12
CA PHE A 13 20.41 -5.41 -2.06
C PHE A 13 20.02 -5.98 -0.72
N VAL A 14 21.00 -6.41 0.06
CA VAL A 14 20.74 -7.06 1.36
C VAL A 14 21.61 -6.50 2.46
N GLY A 15 20.96 -6.21 3.60
CA GLY A 15 21.61 -5.85 4.85
C GLY A 15 21.21 -6.82 5.97
N TRP A 16 22.10 -7.75 6.32
CA TRP A 16 22.00 -8.57 7.54
C TRP A 16 22.77 -7.88 8.67
N HIS A 17 22.11 -7.57 9.79
CA HIS A 17 22.73 -6.85 10.91
C HIS A 17 23.41 -5.53 10.48
N ALA A 18 22.86 -4.87 9.47
CA ALA A 18 23.49 -3.75 8.80
C ALA A 18 22.90 -2.43 9.33
N SER A 19 23.76 -1.51 9.77
CA SER A 19 23.32 -0.20 10.24
C SER A 19 24.05 0.97 9.57
N ASP A 20 23.42 2.14 9.57
CA ASP A 20 23.96 3.39 9.01
C ASP A 20 24.28 3.35 7.50
N ASN A 21 23.67 2.42 6.76
CA ASN A 21 23.89 2.30 5.32
C ASN A 21 23.08 3.34 4.56
N LYS A 22 23.67 3.87 3.49
CA LYS A 22 23.03 4.87 2.65
C LYS A 22 23.05 4.42 1.20
N ILE A 23 21.91 3.99 0.69
CA ILE A 23 21.72 3.54 -0.68
C ILE A 23 20.97 4.63 -1.44
N TYR A 24 21.58 5.13 -2.51
CA TYR A 24 21.04 6.21 -3.33
C TYR A 24 21.00 5.82 -4.79
N ARG A 25 19.86 6.11 -5.45
CA ARG A 25 19.71 5.96 -6.91
C ARG A 25 20.15 4.60 -7.42
N SER A 26 19.83 3.58 -6.65
CA SER A 26 20.11 2.20 -7.02
C SER A 26 18.88 1.58 -7.64
N ARG A 27 19.08 0.54 -8.46
CA ARG A 27 17.99 -0.21 -9.08
C ARG A 27 18.14 -1.69 -8.85
N ALA A 28 17.08 -2.34 -8.42
CA ALA A 28 16.88 -3.77 -8.53
C ALA A 28 15.83 -4.03 -9.61
N GLU A 29 16.08 -4.96 -10.52
CA GLU A 29 15.08 -5.31 -11.52
C GLU A 29 15.15 -6.78 -11.90
N ASN A 30 13.97 -7.39 -12.02
CA ASN A 30 13.83 -8.81 -12.37
C ASN A 30 14.66 -9.69 -11.43
N CYS A 31 14.42 -9.53 -10.12
CA CYS A 31 15.15 -10.22 -9.07
C CYS A 31 14.30 -11.36 -8.50
N GLY A 32 14.96 -12.48 -8.16
CA GLY A 32 14.32 -13.69 -7.64
C GLY A 32 14.42 -14.88 -8.57
N PHE A 33 13.98 -16.03 -8.07
CA PHE A 33 13.95 -17.26 -8.85
C PHE A 33 12.64 -17.34 -9.62
N LEU A 34 12.72 -17.41 -10.95
CA LEU A 34 11.66 -17.99 -11.77
C LEU A 34 11.66 -19.50 -11.55
N GLU A 35 11.14 -19.96 -10.41
CA GLU A 35 10.61 -21.31 -10.40
C GLU A 35 9.37 -21.27 -11.31
N ALA A 36 9.37 -22.04 -12.39
CA ALA A 36 8.27 -22.12 -13.35
C ALA A 36 7.09 -22.81 -12.67
N MET A 37 6.45 -22.10 -11.75
CA MET A 37 5.19 -22.49 -11.17
C MET A 37 4.14 -22.15 -12.22
N ASP A 38 3.33 -23.13 -12.61
CA ASP A 38 2.19 -22.97 -13.53
C ASP A 38 1.08 -22.05 -12.96
N SER A 39 1.40 -21.20 -11.98
CA SER A 39 0.54 -20.23 -11.32
C SER A 39 1.04 -18.80 -11.54
N ARG A 40 0.09 -17.87 -11.74
CA ARG A 40 0.36 -16.41 -11.78
C ARG A 40 0.61 -15.79 -10.40
N GLU A 41 0.67 -16.62 -9.36
CA GLU A 41 0.86 -16.24 -7.97
C GLU A 41 1.99 -17.10 -7.41
N TRP A 42 3.02 -16.45 -6.91
CA TRP A 42 4.00 -17.10 -6.03
C TRP A 42 3.29 -17.35 -4.68
N ARG A 43 3.56 -18.46 -3.98
CA ARG A 43 2.89 -18.79 -2.69
C ARG A 43 3.79 -19.55 -1.70
N GLY A 44 5.12 -19.49 -1.85
CA GLY A 44 6.03 -20.26 -0.99
C GLY A 44 7.35 -19.54 -0.70
N GLU A 45 7.75 -19.48 0.57
CA GLU A 45 8.89 -18.71 1.09
C GLU A 45 10.30 -19.25 0.73
N HIS A 46 10.45 -20.12 -0.26
CA HIS A 46 11.64 -20.98 -0.35
C HIS A 46 12.88 -20.37 -1.02
N ALA A 47 12.82 -19.12 -1.50
CA ALA A 47 13.99 -18.32 -1.80
C ALA A 47 13.60 -16.85 -1.99
N SER A 48 14.12 -15.93 -1.17
CA SER A 48 13.76 -14.51 -1.26
C SER A 48 14.24 -13.90 -2.59
N GLY A 49 13.31 -13.27 -3.29
CA GLY A 49 13.51 -12.50 -4.53
C GLY A 49 13.28 -11.01 -4.32
N ASP A 50 13.75 -10.49 -3.19
CA ASP A 50 13.49 -9.11 -2.79
C ASP A 50 14.43 -8.11 -3.50
N GLY A 51 13.93 -6.91 -3.79
CA GLY A 51 14.75 -5.83 -4.35
C GLY A 51 15.73 -5.30 -3.31
N PHE A 52 15.19 -4.77 -2.21
CA PHE A 52 15.95 -4.24 -1.08
C PHE A 52 15.48 -4.87 0.22
N LEU A 53 16.31 -5.71 0.84
CA LEU A 53 16.03 -6.35 2.12
C LEU A 53 16.96 -5.79 3.22
N PHE A 54 16.36 -5.36 4.32
CA PHE A 54 17.05 -5.17 5.59
C PHE A 54 16.41 -6.11 6.62
N THR A 55 17.24 -6.80 7.39
CA THR A 55 16.77 -7.82 8.34
C THR A 55 17.74 -7.95 9.52
N LEU A 56 17.39 -8.77 10.51
CA LEU A 56 18.21 -9.15 11.65
C LEU A 56 18.73 -7.95 12.46
N ASN A 57 17.83 -7.16 13.04
CA ASN A 57 18.18 -6.00 13.90
C ASN A 57 18.99 -4.90 13.19
N SER A 58 18.88 -4.78 11.86
CA SER A 58 19.44 -3.67 11.09
C SER A 58 18.82 -2.32 11.51
N ALA A 59 19.57 -1.22 11.49
CA ALA A 59 19.06 0.08 11.99
C ALA A 59 19.62 1.30 11.25
N TYR A 60 18.91 2.44 11.28
CA TYR A 60 19.41 3.72 10.74
C TYR A 60 19.81 3.65 9.26
N ASN A 61 19.20 2.76 8.48
CA ASN A 61 19.48 2.65 7.06
C ASN A 61 18.63 3.65 6.27
N LEU A 62 19.20 4.23 5.23
CA LEU A 62 18.51 5.13 4.31
C LEU A 62 18.56 4.57 2.90
N VAL A 63 17.39 4.34 2.31
CA VAL A 63 17.25 4.08 0.88
C VAL A 63 16.54 5.27 0.25
N LYS A 64 17.16 5.87 -0.76
CA LYS A 64 16.60 7.08 -1.38
C LYS A 64 16.76 7.13 -2.89
N ASP A 65 15.73 7.63 -3.56
CA ASP A 65 15.66 7.80 -5.02
C ASP A 65 15.94 6.48 -5.76
N SER A 66 15.61 5.33 -5.16
CA SER A 66 15.90 4.00 -5.69
C SER A 66 14.66 3.33 -6.28
N GLU A 67 14.88 2.36 -7.16
CA GLU A 67 13.82 1.64 -7.86
C GLU A 67 13.97 0.14 -7.67
N ALA A 68 12.90 -0.59 -7.36
CA ALA A 68 12.86 -2.04 -7.41
C ALA A 68 11.65 -2.44 -8.25
N ILE A 69 11.86 -3.13 -9.37
CA ILE A 69 10.82 -3.42 -10.36
C ILE A 69 10.85 -4.91 -10.65
N ASP A 70 9.68 -5.55 -10.78
CA ASP A 70 9.59 -6.97 -11.12
C ASP A 70 10.44 -7.84 -10.15
N CYS A 71 10.43 -7.52 -8.84
CA CYS A 71 11.04 -8.38 -7.83
C CYS A 71 10.04 -9.49 -7.46
N ALA A 72 10.43 -10.76 -7.55
CA ALA A 72 9.51 -11.89 -7.48
C ALA A 72 8.74 -11.98 -6.14
N ARG A 73 9.33 -11.45 -5.06
CA ARG A 73 8.69 -11.32 -3.76
C ARG A 73 8.36 -9.85 -3.50
N TRP A 74 9.19 -9.08 -2.79
CA TRP A 74 8.88 -7.69 -2.48
C TRP A 74 9.93 -6.72 -3.02
N ASP A 75 9.51 -5.53 -3.42
CA ASP A 75 10.46 -4.50 -3.87
C ASP A 75 11.31 -3.96 -2.71
N PHE A 76 10.71 -3.67 -1.55
CA PHE A 76 11.40 -3.17 -0.35
C PHE A 76 10.90 -3.86 0.93
N VAL A 77 11.82 -4.41 1.73
CA VAL A 77 11.51 -5.22 2.91
C VAL A 77 12.37 -4.81 4.11
N PRO A 78 11.86 -3.97 5.00
CA PRO A 78 12.37 -3.85 6.37
C PRO A 78 11.65 -4.84 7.31
N THR A 79 12.35 -5.88 7.77
CA THR A 79 11.76 -6.94 8.61
C THR A 79 12.68 -7.34 9.79
N GLU A 80 12.26 -8.30 10.63
CA GLU A 80 13.05 -8.91 11.70
C GLU A 80 13.79 -7.89 12.59
N HIS A 81 13.01 -7.05 13.26
CA HIS A 81 13.48 -5.99 14.17
C HIS A 81 14.31 -4.88 13.51
N VAL A 82 14.17 -4.68 12.21
CA VAL A 82 14.66 -3.45 11.55
C VAL A 82 14.03 -2.24 12.21
N ARG A 83 14.82 -1.23 12.58
CA ARG A 83 14.32 -0.01 13.24
C ARG A 83 14.92 1.25 12.63
N ASP A 84 14.27 2.38 12.90
CA ASP A 84 14.77 3.73 12.60
C ASP A 84 15.27 3.90 11.15
N SER A 85 14.73 3.13 10.21
CA SER A 85 15.18 3.11 8.82
C SER A 85 14.24 3.92 7.94
N THR A 86 14.77 4.59 6.92
CA THR A 86 14.01 5.53 6.10
C THR A 86 14.09 5.17 4.63
N PHE A 87 12.94 5.12 3.97
CA PHE A 87 12.81 4.92 2.53
C PHE A 87 12.20 6.19 1.92
N VAL A 88 12.90 6.84 1.00
CA VAL A 88 12.50 8.17 0.48
C VAL A 88 12.49 8.16 -1.05
N ASP A 89 11.37 8.56 -1.64
CA ASP A 89 11.22 8.65 -3.09
C ASP A 89 11.55 7.31 -3.81
N CYS A 90 11.33 6.18 -3.13
CA CYS A 90 11.48 4.85 -3.71
C CYS A 90 10.35 4.55 -4.69
N ARG A 91 10.64 3.79 -5.74
CA ARG A 91 9.64 3.37 -6.73
C ARG A 91 9.67 1.87 -6.92
N GLY A 92 8.54 1.31 -7.25
CA GLY A 92 8.52 -0.07 -7.73
C GLY A 92 7.29 -0.43 -8.53
N GLY A 93 7.02 -1.72 -8.57
CA GLY A 93 5.85 -2.29 -9.23
C GLY A 93 6.13 -3.32 -10.33
N ASP A 94 5.01 -3.77 -10.89
CA ASP A 94 4.90 -4.97 -11.70
C ASP A 94 4.74 -4.61 -13.18
N VAL A 95 5.82 -4.65 -13.94
CA VAL A 95 5.80 -4.34 -15.37
C VAL A 95 5.59 -5.61 -16.19
N HIS A 96 6.32 -6.67 -15.87
CA HIS A 96 6.32 -7.92 -16.62
C HIS A 96 5.83 -9.12 -15.81
N ILE A 97 6.11 -9.13 -14.49
CA ILE A 97 5.71 -10.21 -13.58
C ILE A 97 4.91 -9.63 -12.43
N ARG A 98 4.04 -10.45 -11.85
CA ARG A 98 3.33 -10.10 -10.62
C ARG A 98 4.22 -10.42 -9.42
N SER A 99 4.55 -9.42 -8.61
CA SER A 99 5.28 -9.56 -7.34
C SER A 99 4.35 -9.97 -6.20
N PHE A 100 4.89 -10.20 -5.00
CA PHE A 100 4.09 -10.18 -3.78
C PHE A 100 3.55 -8.80 -3.55
N GLY A 101 4.44 -7.82 -3.48
CA GLY A 101 4.01 -6.45 -3.33
C GLY A 101 5.17 -5.45 -3.40
N PHE A 102 4.85 -4.21 -3.11
CA PHE A 102 5.81 -3.11 -3.20
C PHE A 102 6.62 -2.94 -1.91
N VAL A 103 5.96 -2.87 -0.76
CA VAL A 103 6.66 -2.69 0.52
C VAL A 103 6.09 -3.65 1.55
N ASP A 104 6.97 -4.31 2.29
CA ASP A 104 6.62 -5.20 3.41
C ASP A 104 7.38 -4.78 4.67
N VAL A 105 6.68 -4.07 5.55
CA VAL A 105 7.13 -3.76 6.91
C VAL A 105 6.42 -4.72 7.87
N GLU A 106 6.92 -5.95 7.96
CA GLU A 106 6.42 -6.99 8.86
C GLU A 106 7.50 -7.39 9.87
N GLY A 107 7.13 -7.50 11.15
CA GLY A 107 8.06 -7.86 12.22
C GLY A 107 9.19 -6.84 12.46
N ALA A 108 9.05 -5.62 11.93
CA ALA A 108 10.00 -4.54 12.13
C ALA A 108 9.90 -3.97 13.55
N GLY A 109 11.01 -3.41 14.03
CA GLY A 109 11.00 -2.53 15.19
C GLY A 109 10.43 -1.15 14.84
N PRO A 110 10.28 -0.27 15.85
CA PRO A 110 9.69 1.05 15.65
C PRO A 110 10.56 1.93 14.73
N GLY A 111 9.93 2.95 14.14
CA GLY A 111 10.64 4.04 13.49
C GLY A 111 11.04 3.78 12.04
N THR A 112 10.45 2.79 11.35
CA THR A 112 10.56 2.77 9.88
C THR A 112 9.66 3.84 9.28
N ILE A 113 10.25 4.68 8.42
CA ILE A 113 9.58 5.81 7.80
C ILE A 113 9.61 5.64 6.27
N LEU A 114 8.44 5.61 5.65
CA LEU A 114 8.26 5.62 4.21
C LEU A 114 7.81 7.01 3.76
N VAL A 115 8.57 7.65 2.87
CA VAL A 115 8.28 9.01 2.37
C VAL A 115 8.21 9.01 0.86
N ARG A 116 7.04 9.29 0.31
CA ARG A 116 6.80 9.42 -1.14
C ARG A 116 7.20 8.18 -1.95
N CYS A 117 7.13 6.99 -1.35
CA CYS A 117 7.31 5.73 -2.04
C CYS A 117 6.12 5.46 -2.98
N ARG A 118 6.35 5.01 -4.21
CA ARG A 118 5.27 4.88 -5.22
C ARG A 118 5.37 3.58 -6.02
N SER A 119 4.28 2.82 -6.00
CA SER A 119 4.04 1.73 -6.94
C SER A 119 2.56 1.71 -7.35
N PRO A 120 2.19 2.23 -8.53
CA PRO A 120 0.79 2.44 -8.89
C PRO A 120 0.01 1.15 -9.20
N ASN A 121 0.67 0.00 -9.20
CA ASN A 121 0.14 -1.31 -9.60
C ASN A 121 0.51 -2.41 -8.60
N SER A 122 0.94 -2.05 -7.39
CA SER A 122 1.29 -2.98 -6.32
C SER A 122 0.95 -2.35 -4.96
N TYR A 123 0.98 -3.14 -3.89
CA TYR A 123 0.46 -2.74 -2.58
C TYR A 123 1.55 -2.61 -1.50
N LEU A 124 1.22 -1.88 -0.43
CA LEU A 124 2.08 -1.68 0.74
C LEU A 124 1.50 -2.39 1.95
N GLU A 125 2.32 -3.17 2.63
CA GLU A 125 2.00 -3.84 3.88
C GLU A 125 2.86 -3.25 5.00
N VAL A 126 2.20 -2.76 6.04
CA VAL A 126 2.81 -2.06 7.18
C VAL A 126 2.24 -2.62 8.47
N ASN A 127 2.65 -3.83 8.80
CA ASN A 127 2.18 -4.62 9.94
C ASN A 127 3.24 -4.63 11.06
N SER A 128 3.56 -3.45 11.56
CA SER A 128 4.46 -3.28 12.70
C SER A 128 4.12 -1.98 13.43
N ASP A 129 4.51 -1.86 14.69
CA ASP A 129 4.16 -0.71 15.52
C ASP A 129 5.03 0.52 15.22
N PHE A 130 4.48 1.72 15.45
CA PHE A 130 5.20 3.00 15.34
C PHE A 130 5.87 3.23 13.97
N GLN A 131 5.14 2.90 12.90
CA GLN A 131 5.58 3.12 11.52
C GLN A 131 4.97 4.40 10.97
N GLU A 132 5.74 5.11 10.14
CA GLU A 132 5.27 6.33 9.47
C GLU A 132 5.24 6.17 7.95
N VAL A 133 4.11 6.48 7.32
CA VAL A 133 3.92 6.39 5.87
C VAL A 133 3.35 7.70 5.35
N ILE A 134 4.18 8.45 4.63
CA ILE A 134 3.91 9.84 4.28
C ILE A 134 3.95 10.04 2.77
N GLY A 135 2.82 10.38 2.17
CA GLY A 135 2.72 10.77 0.76
C GLY A 135 3.02 9.62 -0.22
N CYS A 136 2.89 8.38 0.22
CA CYS A 136 3.11 7.19 -0.58
C CYS A 136 1.92 6.89 -1.50
N ALA A 137 2.15 6.06 -2.52
CA ALA A 137 1.09 5.64 -3.44
C ALA A 137 1.17 4.15 -3.78
N GLY A 138 0.01 3.51 -3.82
CA GLY A 138 -0.17 2.06 -4.00
C GLY A 138 -1.52 1.73 -4.64
N THR A 139 -1.73 0.48 -5.03
CA THR A 139 -3.08 -0.04 -5.31
C THR A 139 -3.86 -0.31 -4.03
N GLU A 140 -3.15 -0.67 -2.97
CA GLU A 140 -3.68 -0.99 -1.67
C GLU A 140 -2.63 -0.68 -0.59
N MET A 141 -3.08 -0.37 0.61
CA MET A 141 -2.23 -0.21 1.79
C MET A 141 -2.90 -0.86 2.98
N VAL A 142 -2.18 -1.78 3.61
CA VAL A 142 -2.68 -2.59 4.71
C VAL A 142 -1.77 -2.40 5.92
N ALA A 143 -2.37 -2.10 7.06
CA ALA A 143 -1.72 -2.00 8.37
C ALA A 143 -2.62 -2.68 9.41
N LYS A 144 -2.83 -3.99 9.24
CA LYS A 144 -3.79 -4.80 10.01
C LYS A 144 -3.33 -5.09 11.43
N TYR A 145 -2.02 -5.16 11.64
CA TYR A 145 -1.40 -5.55 12.91
C TYR A 145 -0.42 -4.48 13.41
N ALA A 146 -0.73 -3.20 13.18
CA ALA A 146 0.13 -2.08 13.50
C ALA A 146 -0.51 -1.15 14.53
N SER A 147 0.09 -1.05 15.72
CA SER A 147 -0.25 -0.01 16.70
C SER A 147 0.52 1.29 16.43
N PHE A 148 -0.10 2.43 16.74
CA PHE A 148 0.50 3.77 16.64
C PHE A 148 1.04 4.14 15.25
N SER A 149 0.45 3.58 14.19
CA SER A 149 0.84 3.90 12.81
C SER A 149 0.46 5.33 12.44
N LEU A 150 1.33 6.03 11.69
CA LEU A 150 1.07 7.37 11.17
C LEU A 150 0.97 7.33 9.64
N LEU A 151 -0.24 7.45 9.10
CA LEU A 151 -0.49 7.40 7.66
C LEU A 151 -0.98 8.78 7.17
N LEU A 152 -0.10 9.54 6.52
CA LEU A 152 -0.39 10.91 6.11
C LEU A 152 -0.28 11.13 4.61
N GLY A 153 -1.37 11.63 4.01
CA GLY A 153 -1.33 12.12 2.63
C GLY A 153 -1.12 11.03 1.56
N ASN A 154 -1.36 9.77 1.89
CA ASN A 154 -1.18 8.64 0.98
C ASN A 154 -2.26 8.60 -0.11
N THR A 155 -1.96 7.94 -1.22
CA THR A 155 -2.88 7.82 -2.37
C THR A 155 -3.02 6.37 -2.78
N ILE A 156 -4.22 5.82 -2.64
CA ILE A 156 -4.58 4.46 -3.01
C ILE A 156 -5.47 4.49 -4.26
N ILE A 157 -5.18 3.63 -5.25
CA ILE A 157 -5.93 3.59 -6.51
C ILE A 157 -6.38 2.16 -6.81
N GLY A 158 -7.69 1.92 -6.84
CA GLY A 158 -8.30 0.66 -7.24
C GLY A 158 -8.43 -0.40 -6.15
N GLY A 159 -7.91 -0.13 -4.94
CA GLY A 159 -8.00 -1.01 -3.77
C GLY A 159 -8.27 -0.23 -2.49
N ALA A 160 -7.71 -0.70 -1.38
CA ALA A 160 -8.11 -0.32 -0.03
C ALA A 160 -7.04 0.43 0.78
N LEU A 161 -7.50 1.18 1.78
CA LEU A 161 -6.66 1.60 2.89
C LEU A 161 -7.23 0.97 4.16
N GLU A 162 -6.62 -0.13 4.59
CA GLU A 162 -7.06 -0.94 5.71
C GLU A 162 -6.12 -0.74 6.89
N VAL A 163 -6.65 -0.22 7.99
CA VAL A 163 -5.96 -0.18 9.28
C VAL A 163 -6.78 -0.98 10.28
N SER A 164 -6.14 -2.01 10.81
CA SER A 164 -6.73 -3.08 11.62
C SER A 164 -7.65 -4.05 10.85
N GLU A 165 -7.60 -5.34 11.21
CA GLU A 165 -8.32 -6.43 10.51
C GLU A 165 -9.84 -6.41 10.78
N VAL A 166 -10.65 -6.49 9.71
CA VAL A 166 -12.03 -6.99 9.76
C VAL A 166 -11.98 -8.46 9.37
N ARG A 167 -12.23 -9.39 10.29
CA ARG A 167 -12.37 -10.81 9.94
C ARG A 167 -13.68 -11.08 9.19
N ASP A 168 -13.63 -12.10 8.33
CA ASP A 168 -14.77 -12.59 7.52
C ASP A 168 -16.01 -12.97 8.33
N ASP A 169 -15.91 -13.11 9.66
CA ASP A 169 -17.00 -13.52 10.55
C ASP A 169 -17.91 -12.36 11.01
N ARG A 170 -17.74 -11.14 10.46
CA ARG A 170 -18.60 -9.95 10.68
C ARG A 170 -18.66 -9.49 12.14
N LEU A 171 -17.80 -9.98 13.00
CA LEU A 171 -17.56 -9.44 14.33
C LEU A 171 -16.39 -8.46 14.21
N VAL A 172 -16.66 -7.17 14.45
CA VAL A 172 -15.61 -6.15 14.49
C VAL A 172 -14.60 -6.57 15.56
N THR A 173 -13.42 -7.01 15.14
CA THR A 173 -12.31 -7.26 16.06
C THR A 173 -11.85 -5.88 16.57
N PRO A 174 -11.52 -5.73 17.86
CA PRO A 174 -10.88 -4.50 18.33
C PRO A 174 -9.62 -4.27 17.49
N GLY A 175 -9.52 -3.11 16.85
CA GLY A 175 -8.32 -2.79 16.08
C GLY A 175 -7.13 -2.46 16.96
N GLU A 176 -5.97 -2.25 16.36
CA GLU A 176 -4.75 -1.91 17.10
C GLU A 176 -4.82 -0.50 17.73
N GLU A 177 -3.89 -0.21 18.64
CA GLU A 177 -3.94 1.00 19.46
C GLU A 177 -3.62 2.26 18.64
N SER A 178 -4.41 3.32 18.86
CA SER A 178 -4.11 4.70 18.46
C SER A 178 -3.53 4.93 17.04
N PRO A 179 -4.09 4.36 15.94
CA PRO A 179 -3.63 4.70 14.60
C PRO A 179 -3.97 6.16 14.28
N MET A 180 -3.08 6.84 13.54
CA MET A 180 -3.20 8.23 13.13
C MET A 180 -3.21 8.35 11.62
N LEU A 181 -4.39 8.62 11.05
CA LEU A 181 -4.58 8.79 9.63
C LEU A 181 -5.07 10.18 9.32
N GLY A 182 -4.44 10.82 8.32
CA GLY A 182 -5.04 12.01 7.75
C GLY A 182 -4.60 12.39 6.37
N PHE A 183 -5.47 13.13 5.68
CA PHE A 183 -5.25 13.61 4.31
C PHE A 183 -5.05 12.51 3.26
N ASN A 184 -5.35 11.25 3.60
CA ASN A 184 -5.24 10.13 2.67
C ASN A 184 -6.36 10.20 1.63
N ARG A 185 -6.10 9.64 0.44
CA ARG A 185 -7.05 9.58 -0.66
C ARG A 185 -7.15 8.16 -1.17
N VAL A 186 -8.35 7.63 -1.23
CA VAL A 186 -8.64 6.30 -1.81
C VAL A 186 -9.54 6.52 -3.02
N PHE A 187 -9.13 6.00 -4.18
CA PHE A 187 -9.83 6.15 -5.45
C PHE A 187 -10.30 4.78 -5.94
N LEU A 188 -11.53 4.71 -6.45
CA LEU A 188 -12.08 3.49 -7.06
C LEU A 188 -12.09 2.29 -6.10
N SER A 189 -12.39 2.51 -4.82
CA SER A 189 -12.57 1.43 -3.84
C SER A 189 -13.63 0.43 -4.32
N GLY A 190 -13.40 -0.86 -4.11
CA GLY A 190 -14.28 -1.93 -4.54
C GLY A 190 -15.60 -2.02 -3.75
N PRO A 191 -16.52 -2.93 -4.14
CA PRO A 191 -17.83 -3.10 -3.51
C PRO A 191 -17.80 -3.84 -2.17
N LEU A 192 -16.64 -4.35 -1.74
CA LEU A 192 -16.48 -5.08 -0.48
C LEU A 192 -15.92 -4.14 0.62
N THR A 193 -16.21 -4.44 1.89
CA THR A 193 -15.84 -3.59 3.04
C THR A 193 -14.34 -3.53 3.29
N ASP A 194 -13.66 -4.66 3.07
CA ASP A 194 -12.20 -4.76 3.01
C ASP A 194 -11.65 -3.84 1.91
N MET A 195 -12.33 -3.74 0.77
CA MET A 195 -11.88 -2.91 -0.36
C MET A 195 -12.06 -1.38 -0.20
N SER A 196 -12.28 -0.86 1.01
CA SER A 196 -12.56 0.58 1.27
C SER A 196 -11.54 1.27 2.19
N LEU A 197 -11.85 2.48 2.67
CA LEU A 197 -11.08 3.10 3.76
C LEU A 197 -11.65 2.60 5.09
N SER A 198 -10.89 1.75 5.76
CA SER A 198 -11.27 1.11 7.01
C SER A 198 -10.25 1.42 8.10
N VAL A 199 -10.72 1.91 9.24
CA VAL A 199 -9.92 2.19 10.43
C VAL A 199 -10.67 1.66 11.64
N LEU A 200 -10.15 0.60 12.24
CA LEU A 200 -10.62 0.09 13.53
C LEU A 200 -9.55 0.36 14.59
N CYS A 201 -9.99 0.68 15.80
CA CYS A 201 -9.12 1.03 16.90
C CYS A 201 -9.71 0.51 18.23
N ALA A 202 -8.90 -0.13 19.07
CA ALA A 202 -9.38 -0.72 20.33
C ALA A 202 -9.50 0.29 21.48
N ASP A 203 -8.66 1.33 21.51
CA ASP A 203 -8.50 2.20 22.68
C ASP A 203 -9.37 3.46 22.66
N GLY A 204 -10.07 3.74 21.55
CA GLY A 204 -10.89 4.95 21.44
C GLY A 204 -10.10 6.22 21.08
N LEU A 205 -8.78 6.14 20.93
CA LEU A 205 -7.86 7.28 20.81
C LEU A 205 -7.35 7.51 19.39
N GLY A 206 -7.59 6.56 18.48
CA GLY A 206 -7.23 6.69 17.08
C GLY A 206 -7.79 7.95 16.41
N THR A 207 -7.10 8.43 15.38
CA THR A 207 -7.48 9.61 14.59
C THR A 207 -7.65 9.22 13.14
N ALA A 208 -8.77 9.59 12.54
CA ALA A 208 -8.99 9.53 11.09
C ALA A 208 -9.56 10.88 10.65
N ALA A 209 -8.73 11.79 10.12
CA ALA A 209 -9.17 13.15 9.80
C ALA A 209 -8.78 13.58 8.37
N TYR A 210 -9.67 14.33 7.72
CA TYR A 210 -9.44 14.91 6.39
C TYR A 210 -9.12 13.89 5.29
N ASN A 211 -9.53 12.62 5.46
CA ASN A 211 -9.38 11.61 4.44
C ASN A 211 -10.49 11.73 3.39
N VAL A 212 -10.20 11.30 2.16
CA VAL A 212 -11.17 11.32 1.06
C VAL A 212 -11.30 9.93 0.45
N LEU A 213 -12.51 9.40 0.43
CA LEU A 213 -12.86 8.15 -0.24
C LEU A 213 -13.70 8.49 -1.46
N TYR A 214 -13.16 8.20 -2.63
CA TYR A 214 -13.93 8.24 -3.86
C TYR A 214 -14.29 6.83 -4.29
N GLY A 215 -15.54 6.48 -4.02
CA GLY A 215 -16.11 5.17 -4.24
C GLY A 215 -16.37 4.84 -5.69
N TYR A 216 -16.19 3.56 -6.05
CA TYR A 216 -16.76 3.02 -7.28
C TYR A 216 -18.29 3.01 -7.20
N GLU A 217 -18.95 3.38 -8.28
CA GLU A 217 -20.41 3.23 -8.43
C GLU A 217 -20.74 3.02 -9.91
N ASP A 218 -21.34 1.88 -10.24
CA ASP A 218 -21.98 1.63 -11.53
C ASP A 218 -23.47 1.32 -11.34
N ASP A 219 -24.18 0.96 -12.42
CA ASP A 219 -25.63 0.69 -12.38
C ASP A 219 -26.02 -0.50 -11.47
N THR A 220 -25.06 -1.32 -11.05
CA THR A 220 -25.27 -2.61 -10.36
C THR A 220 -24.49 -2.74 -9.04
N HIS A 221 -23.39 -2.01 -8.87
CA HIS A 221 -22.46 -2.14 -7.76
C HIS A 221 -22.01 -0.76 -7.26
N ARG A 222 -21.90 -0.63 -5.94
CA ARG A 222 -21.38 0.57 -5.27
C ARG A 222 -20.39 0.17 -4.19
N SER A 223 -19.33 0.96 -4.04
CA SER A 223 -18.34 0.77 -2.98
C SER A 223 -18.95 0.99 -1.60
N THR A 224 -18.40 0.32 -0.61
CA THR A 224 -18.85 0.49 0.78
C THR A 224 -18.50 1.87 1.32
N GLU A 225 -19.16 2.23 2.43
CA GLU A 225 -18.86 3.43 3.20
C GLU A 225 -17.49 3.33 3.89
N MET A 226 -16.90 4.49 4.22
CA MET A 226 -15.74 4.51 5.12
C MET A 226 -16.10 3.85 6.45
N LEU A 227 -15.32 2.87 6.89
CA LEU A 227 -15.52 2.23 8.18
C LEU A 227 -14.59 2.87 9.21
N LEU A 228 -15.15 3.71 10.09
CA LEU A 228 -14.40 4.35 11.17
C LEU A 228 -14.94 3.88 12.52
N PHE A 229 -14.27 2.93 13.16
CA PHE A 229 -14.70 2.35 14.44
C PHE A 229 -13.64 2.58 15.52
N GLY A 230 -14.08 2.90 16.75
CA GLY A 230 -13.16 3.13 17.86
C GLY A 230 -12.17 4.29 17.70
N VAL A 231 -12.33 5.15 16.69
CA VAL A 231 -11.51 6.36 16.53
C VAL A 231 -12.14 7.55 17.29
N GLY A 232 -11.30 8.27 18.05
CA GLY A 232 -11.67 9.42 18.87
C GLY A 232 -11.80 10.74 18.11
N ALA A 233 -11.12 10.87 16.96
CA ALA A 233 -11.22 12.06 16.09
C ALA A 233 -11.55 11.69 14.63
N ARG A 234 -12.59 12.33 14.06
CA ARG A 234 -13.18 11.98 12.74
C ARG A 234 -13.41 13.15 11.77
N GLN A 235 -12.82 14.31 12.08
CA GLN A 235 -13.16 15.57 11.43
C GLN A 235 -12.73 15.64 9.95
N GLY A 236 -13.58 16.24 9.12
CA GLY A 236 -13.24 16.62 7.74
C GLY A 236 -13.10 15.48 6.73
N ASN A 237 -13.45 14.23 7.09
CA ASN A 237 -13.49 13.14 6.13
C ASN A 237 -14.61 13.36 5.10
N LEU A 238 -14.33 13.04 3.83
CA LEU A 238 -15.27 13.21 2.72
C LEU A 238 -15.42 11.90 1.95
N GLN A 239 -16.65 11.56 1.60
CA GLN A 239 -16.95 10.41 0.76
C GLN A 239 -17.86 10.81 -0.40
N ALA A 240 -17.54 10.34 -1.60
CA ALA A 240 -18.34 10.56 -2.80
C ALA A 240 -18.38 9.31 -3.68
N TRP A 241 -19.48 9.11 -4.41
CA TRP A 241 -19.68 8.04 -5.38
C TRP A 241 -20.25 8.64 -6.66
N GLY A 242 -19.80 8.15 -7.82
CA GLY A 242 -20.39 8.47 -9.13
C GLY A 242 -20.27 9.93 -9.61
N GLN A 243 -20.14 10.90 -8.71
CA GLN A 243 -19.99 12.33 -8.96
C GLN A 243 -18.60 12.79 -8.52
N TRP A 244 -17.70 12.84 -9.48
CA TRP A 244 -16.30 13.24 -9.31
C TRP A 244 -16.08 14.75 -9.57
N GLN A 245 -17.17 15.54 -9.50
CA GLN A 245 -17.17 16.91 -10.01
C GLN A 245 -16.59 17.95 -9.04
N GLU A 246 -16.58 17.74 -7.72
CA GLU A 246 -15.92 18.62 -6.75
C GLU A 246 -15.87 17.90 -5.37
N PRO A 247 -14.71 17.80 -4.67
CA PRO A 247 -13.73 18.86 -4.46
C PRO A 247 -12.31 18.37 -4.82
N LEU A 248 -11.98 18.44 -6.10
CA LEU A 248 -10.59 18.34 -6.53
C LEU A 248 -9.96 19.67 -6.19
N GLY A 249 -9.46 19.80 -4.97
CA GLY A 249 -8.55 20.89 -4.64
C GLY A 249 -7.51 21.02 -5.75
N GLN A 250 -7.12 22.25 -6.08
CA GLN A 250 -6.19 22.69 -7.15
C GLN A 250 -4.85 21.92 -7.30
N TYR A 251 -4.64 20.87 -6.51
CA TYR A 251 -3.49 19.99 -6.45
C TYR A 251 -3.79 18.53 -6.85
N ALA A 252 -4.98 18.24 -7.43
CA ALA A 252 -5.30 16.90 -7.91
C ALA A 252 -4.31 16.47 -9.00
N LYS A 253 -3.47 15.47 -8.67
CA LYS A 253 -2.43 14.94 -9.55
C LYS A 253 -3.03 14.23 -10.78
N PRO A 254 -2.29 14.10 -11.90
CA PRO A 254 -2.76 13.51 -13.16
C PRO A 254 -3.41 12.12 -13.08
N TYR A 255 -3.12 11.34 -12.04
CA TYR A 255 -3.71 10.02 -11.81
C TYR A 255 -5.25 10.05 -11.64
N TYR A 256 -5.81 11.15 -11.13
CA TYR A 256 -7.26 11.39 -11.08
C TYR A 256 -7.89 11.36 -12.48
N LEU A 257 -7.22 12.00 -13.46
CA LEU A 257 -7.72 12.05 -14.84
C LEU A 257 -7.74 10.66 -15.47
N ARG A 258 -6.76 9.81 -15.15
CA ARG A 258 -6.73 8.41 -15.63
C ARG A 258 -7.87 7.58 -15.05
N ALA A 259 -8.09 7.64 -13.73
CA ALA A 259 -9.18 6.91 -13.08
C ALA A 259 -10.56 7.35 -13.61
N HIS A 260 -10.75 8.65 -13.83
CA HIS A 260 -11.96 9.20 -14.43
C HIS A 260 -12.14 8.75 -15.89
N MET A 261 -11.08 8.81 -16.71
CA MET A 261 -11.10 8.33 -18.09
C MET A 261 -11.37 6.82 -18.19
N ASP A 262 -10.78 6.00 -17.32
CA ASP A 262 -11.01 4.55 -17.29
C ASP A 262 -12.47 4.23 -16.93
N PHE A 263 -13.09 5.03 -16.07
CA PHE A 263 -14.50 4.90 -15.69
C PHE A 263 -15.45 5.33 -16.81
N ASP A 264 -15.20 6.48 -17.44
CA ASP A 264 -15.96 6.94 -18.61
C ASP A 264 -15.80 5.97 -19.79
N PHE A 265 -14.60 5.39 -19.97
CA PHE A 265 -14.34 4.33 -20.93
C PHE A 265 -15.16 3.08 -20.59
N LYS A 266 -15.15 2.61 -19.34
CA LYS A 266 -15.98 1.47 -18.91
C LYS A 266 -17.46 1.73 -19.17
N LYS A 267 -18.01 2.89 -18.81
CA LYS A 267 -19.40 3.27 -19.09
C LYS A 267 -19.74 3.30 -20.58
N ARG A 268 -18.79 3.75 -21.42
CA ARG A 268 -19.01 3.90 -22.86
C ARG A 268 -18.89 2.58 -23.63
N PHE A 269 -18.09 1.64 -23.15
CA PHE A 269 -17.76 0.40 -23.87
C PHE A 269 -18.28 -0.88 -23.21
N ARG A 270 -18.66 -0.86 -21.93
CA ARG A 270 -19.57 -1.84 -21.32
C ARG A 270 -20.95 -1.20 -21.28
N GLY A 271 -21.76 -1.42 -22.31
CA GLY A 271 -23.18 -1.06 -22.27
C GLY A 271 -23.89 -1.74 -21.07
N PRO A 272 -25.14 -1.33 -20.74
CA PRO A 272 -25.90 -1.92 -19.64
C PRO A 272 -25.90 -3.44 -19.78
N SER A 273 -25.43 -4.14 -18.75
CA SER A 273 -25.35 -5.60 -18.74
C SER A 273 -26.73 -6.21 -18.52
N ASP A 274 -27.61 -6.04 -19.50
CA ASP A 274 -28.87 -6.77 -19.58
C ASP A 274 -28.65 -8.12 -20.24
N GLN A 275 -27.87 -9.03 -19.62
CA GLN A 275 -28.09 -10.48 -19.74
C GLN A 275 -27.49 -11.24 -18.54
N PRO A 276 -28.26 -12.08 -17.84
CA PRO A 276 -27.72 -13.00 -16.86
C PRO A 276 -26.84 -14.03 -17.57
N GLN A 277 -25.59 -14.16 -17.14
CA GLN A 277 -24.72 -15.24 -17.60
C GLN A 277 -25.26 -16.58 -17.09
N ARG A 278 -25.49 -17.51 -18.03
CA ARG A 278 -25.79 -18.93 -17.78
C ARG A 278 -24.50 -19.71 -17.60
#